data_AF-A0A705WZ28-F1
#
_entry.id   AF-A0A705WZ28-F1
#
_cell.length_a   1.000
_cell.length_b   1.000
_cell.length_c   1.000
_cell.angle_alpha   90.00
_cell.angle_beta   90.00
_cell.angle_gamma   90.00
#
_symmetry.space_group_name_H-M   'P 1'
#
loop_
_entity.id
_entity.type
_entity.pdbx_description
1 polymer ?
#
loop_
_entity_poly.entity_id
_entity_poly.type
_entity_poly.pdbx_seq_one_letter_code
_entity_poly.pdbx_strand_id
1 'polypeptide(L)'
;MRKRQHRVFYLSRCAVCIALGSTFTHVAWARDYFNPAFIENHGQANRTSVDLSTFDNDKSQLPGTYYVTININKTEIGARNVDFQLATLSDGQQALQGCLRLQELKDNGVKTDLFPTLESEKGCVDLSVIPGASQRFDFQQQALSVSIPQLYIANNARGYVPPEKWQEGITALMLNYS
;
A
#
# COMPACT_ATOMS: atom_id res chain seq x y z
N MET A 1 -74.40 -21.47 41.29
CA MET A 1 -73.63 -21.60 40.03
C MET A 1 -73.01 -20.26 39.67
N ARG A 2 -71.67 -20.12 39.75
CA ARG A 2 -70.94 -18.86 39.55
C ARG A 2 -70.42 -18.83 38.10
N LYS A 3 -70.98 -17.99 37.22
CA LYS A 3 -70.52 -17.85 35.83
C LYS A 3 -69.15 -17.15 35.81
N ARG A 4 -68.15 -17.85 35.30
CA ARG A 4 -66.78 -17.35 35.09
C ARG A 4 -66.76 -16.51 33.82
N GLN A 5 -66.68 -15.18 33.95
CA GLN A 5 -66.49 -14.29 32.80
C GLN A 5 -64.99 -14.26 32.43
N HIS A 6 -64.66 -14.76 31.25
CA HIS A 6 -63.33 -14.61 30.66
C HIS A 6 -63.17 -13.17 30.16
N ARG A 7 -62.27 -12.40 30.78
CA ARG A 7 -61.85 -11.10 30.26
C ARG A 7 -60.97 -11.32 29.04
N VAL A 8 -61.51 -11.06 27.85
CA VAL A 8 -60.74 -11.01 26.60
C VAL A 8 -59.95 -9.69 26.62
N PHE A 9 -58.62 -9.80 26.69
CA PHE A 9 -57.71 -8.66 26.58
C PHE A 9 -57.69 -8.19 25.12
N TYR A 10 -58.33 -7.05 24.82
CA TYR A 10 -58.15 -6.37 23.54
C TYR A 10 -56.80 -5.67 23.54
N LEU A 11 -55.86 -6.17 22.74
CA LEU A 11 -54.59 -5.50 22.47
C LEU A 11 -54.88 -4.11 21.87
N SER A 12 -54.48 -3.07 22.60
CA SER A 12 -54.66 -1.67 22.19
C SER A 12 -54.00 -1.45 20.82
N ARG A 13 -54.75 -0.87 19.86
CA ARG A 13 -54.25 -0.59 18.50
C ARG A 13 -52.97 0.28 18.51
N CYS A 14 -52.74 1.05 19.57
CA CYS A 14 -51.50 1.81 19.77
C CYS A 14 -50.27 0.92 20.01
N ALA A 15 -50.41 -0.23 20.67
CA ALA A 15 -49.30 -1.14 20.92
C ALA A 15 -48.79 -1.81 19.62
N VAL A 16 -49.70 -2.05 18.67
CA VAL A 16 -49.36 -2.60 17.35
C VAL A 16 -48.58 -1.59 16.50
N CYS A 17 -48.93 -0.29 16.57
CA CYS A 17 -48.20 0.75 15.82
C CYS A 17 -46.77 0.97 16.33
N ILE A 18 -46.52 0.84 17.63
CA ILE A 18 -45.16 0.99 18.21
C ILE A 18 -44.26 -0.20 17.84
N ALA A 19 -44.83 -1.42 17.78
CA ALA A 19 -44.10 -2.62 17.39
C ALA A 19 -43.74 -2.64 15.88
N LEU A 20 -44.54 -1.99 15.01
CA LEU A 20 -44.24 -1.87 13.58
C LEU A 20 -43.23 -0.76 13.25
N GLY A 21 -43.07 0.25 14.11
CA GLY A 21 -42.08 1.32 13.92
C GLY A 21 -40.65 0.92 14.28
N SER A 22 -40.46 -0.12 15.09
CA SER A 22 -39.14 -0.56 15.58
C SER A 22 -38.38 -1.46 14.59
N THR A 23 -38.98 -1.82 13.46
CA THR A 23 -38.29 -2.54 12.37
C THR A 23 -37.57 -1.61 11.38
N PHE A 24 -37.77 -0.29 11.49
CA PHE A 24 -36.95 0.70 10.78
C PHE A 24 -35.66 0.98 11.55
N THR A 25 -34.79 -0.03 11.60
CA THR A 25 -33.39 0.21 11.97
C THR A 25 -32.73 0.96 10.82
N HIS A 26 -32.66 2.28 10.94
CA HIS A 26 -31.87 3.09 10.01
C HIS A 26 -30.41 2.74 10.21
N VAL A 27 -29.79 2.16 9.18
CA VAL A 27 -28.33 2.07 9.11
C VAL A 27 -27.80 3.49 8.99
N ALA A 28 -27.15 3.98 10.03
CA ALA A 28 -26.47 5.27 9.99
C ALA A 28 -25.14 5.08 9.25
N TRP A 29 -24.99 5.72 8.09
CA TRP A 29 -23.71 5.81 7.40
C TRP A 29 -22.97 7.03 7.94
N ALA A 30 -22.21 6.81 9.01
CA ALA A 30 -21.19 7.79 9.42
C ALA A 30 -19.93 7.52 8.60
N ARG A 31 -19.40 8.58 7.97
CA ARG A 31 -18.04 8.58 7.44
C ARG A 31 -17.12 9.11 8.54
N ASP A 32 -15.92 8.56 8.65
CA ASP A 32 -14.89 9.12 9.52
C ASP A 32 -14.56 10.54 9.03
N TYR A 33 -14.51 11.49 9.97
CA TYR A 33 -14.23 12.89 9.68
C TYR A 33 -13.18 13.41 10.64
N PHE A 34 -12.10 13.96 10.09
CA PHE A 34 -11.06 14.60 10.88
C PHE A 34 -11.26 16.12 10.96
N ASN A 35 -11.39 16.67 12.18
CA ASN A 35 -11.51 18.12 12.38
C ASN A 35 -10.13 18.81 12.19
N PRO A 36 -9.94 19.68 11.18
CA PRO A 36 -8.66 20.34 10.91
C PRO A 36 -8.13 21.21 12.05
N ALA A 37 -9.02 21.71 12.92
CA ALA A 37 -8.65 22.58 14.05
C ALA A 37 -7.70 21.92 15.06
N PHE A 38 -7.54 20.60 15.04
CA PHE A 38 -6.59 19.88 15.88
C PHE A 38 -5.13 19.94 15.38
N ILE A 39 -4.90 20.23 14.10
CA ILE A 39 -3.55 20.27 13.49
C ILE A 39 -3.14 21.70 13.16
N GLU A 40 -4.11 22.60 12.94
CA GLU A 40 -3.82 24.02 12.73
C GLU A 40 -3.16 24.64 13.97
N ASN A 41 -1.95 25.18 13.77
CA ASN A 41 -1.18 25.78 14.85
C ASN A 41 -1.80 27.13 15.25
N HIS A 42 -2.42 27.19 16.44
CA HIS A 42 -3.21 28.32 16.96
C HIS A 42 -2.43 29.64 17.20
N GLY A 43 -1.18 29.76 16.73
CA GLY A 43 -0.29 30.90 17.00
C GLY A 43 0.28 31.66 15.80
N GLN A 44 -0.02 31.28 14.56
CA GLN A 44 0.54 31.92 13.37
C GLN A 44 -0.53 32.69 12.58
N ALA A 45 -0.24 33.95 12.24
CA ALA A 45 -1.16 34.87 11.55
C ALA A 45 -1.51 34.45 10.11
N ASN A 46 -0.81 33.45 9.56
CA ASN A 46 -1.04 32.95 8.22
C ASN A 46 -1.72 31.57 8.28
N ARG A 47 -3.06 31.58 8.31
CA ARG A 47 -3.89 30.37 8.33
C ARG A 47 -3.99 29.81 6.92
N THR A 48 -3.04 28.97 6.52
CA THR A 48 -3.21 28.13 5.33
C THR A 48 -4.14 26.98 5.71
N SER A 49 -5.37 26.98 5.19
CA SER A 49 -6.29 25.85 5.31
C SER A 49 -5.66 24.63 4.63
N VAL A 50 -5.32 23.61 5.40
CA VAL A 50 -4.77 22.35 4.88
C VAL A 50 -5.94 21.46 4.47
N ASP A 51 -5.93 20.95 3.24
CA ASP A 51 -6.92 19.98 2.79
C ASP A 51 -6.64 18.61 3.44
N LEU A 52 -7.52 18.19 4.35
CA LEU A 52 -7.42 16.92 5.06
C LEU A 52 -8.39 15.87 4.53
N SER A 53 -9.15 16.16 3.47
CA SER A 53 -10.16 15.25 2.89
C SER A 53 -9.57 13.90 2.47
N THR A 54 -8.26 13.88 2.18
CA THR A 54 -7.54 12.65 1.84
C THR A 54 -7.54 11.67 3.03
N PHE A 55 -7.44 12.15 4.27
CA PHE A 55 -7.37 11.31 5.48
C PHE A 55 -8.71 10.76 5.96
N ASP A 56 -9.84 11.23 5.41
CA ASP A 56 -11.18 10.74 5.75
C ASP A 56 -11.46 9.32 5.20
N ASN A 57 -10.53 8.75 4.41
CA ASN A 57 -10.59 7.37 3.94
C ASN A 57 -9.48 6.53 4.62
N ASP A 58 -9.84 5.35 5.14
CA ASP A 58 -9.02 4.41 5.94
C ASP A 58 -7.61 4.06 5.41
N LYS A 59 -7.25 4.43 4.17
CA LYS A 59 -6.03 3.98 3.50
C LYS A 59 -5.29 5.05 2.71
N SER A 60 -5.71 6.32 2.80
CA SER A 60 -5.08 7.34 1.97
C SER A 60 -3.97 8.07 2.73
N GLN A 61 -2.79 8.07 2.12
CA GLN A 61 -1.65 8.88 2.53
C GLN A 61 -1.32 9.84 1.39
N LEU A 62 -0.77 11.00 1.73
CA LEU A 62 -0.43 12.00 0.72
C LEU A 62 0.74 11.51 -0.15
N PRO A 63 0.75 11.83 -1.45
CA PRO A 63 1.94 11.67 -2.27
C PRO A 63 3.08 12.53 -1.73
N GLY A 64 4.32 12.03 -1.85
CA GLY A 64 5.48 12.68 -1.28
C GLY A 64 6.65 11.74 -1.09
N THR A 65 7.72 12.25 -0.49
CA THR A 65 8.94 11.49 -0.22
C THR A 65 8.87 10.84 1.17
N TYR A 66 9.04 9.53 1.22
CA TYR A 66 9.07 8.76 2.48
C TYR A 66 10.36 7.95 2.58
N TYR A 67 10.95 7.89 3.78
CA TYR A 67 12.10 7.03 4.05
C TYR A 67 11.60 5.62 4.33
N VAL A 68 11.84 4.69 3.41
CA VAL A 68 11.25 3.35 3.46
C VAL A 68 12.27 2.26 3.23
N THR A 69 12.05 1.10 3.85
CA THR A 69 12.75 -0.15 3.51
C THR A 69 12.13 -0.77 2.27
N ILE A 70 12.95 -1.12 1.28
CA ILE A 70 12.50 -1.66 0.00
C ILE A 70 12.72 -3.18 -0.01
N ASN A 71 11.65 -3.91 -0.28
CA ASN A 71 11.62 -5.37 -0.35
C ASN A 71 11.18 -5.83 -1.75
N ILE A 72 12.01 -6.57 -2.47
CA ILE A 72 11.68 -7.20 -3.76
C ILE A 72 11.55 -8.71 -3.54
N ASN A 73 10.38 -9.30 -3.83
CA ASN A 73 10.11 -10.73 -3.63
C ASN A 73 10.54 -11.26 -2.25
N LYS A 74 10.25 -10.48 -1.19
CA LYS A 74 10.62 -10.75 0.23
C LYS A 74 12.10 -10.61 0.57
N THR A 75 12.93 -10.14 -0.36
CA THR A 75 14.33 -9.82 -0.10
C THR A 75 14.47 -8.32 0.13
N GLU A 76 15.04 -7.94 1.28
CA GLU A 76 15.35 -6.55 1.56
C GLU A 76 16.57 -6.10 0.75
N ILE A 77 16.44 -4.98 0.04
CA ILE A 77 17.50 -4.43 -0.82
C ILE A 77 18.12 -3.15 -0.23
N GLY A 78 17.53 -2.62 0.84
CA GLY A 78 18.00 -1.44 1.57
C GLY A 78 16.88 -0.46 1.92
N ALA A 79 17.23 0.60 2.65
CA ALA A 79 16.31 1.65 3.06
C ALA A 79 16.76 3.03 2.53
N ARG A 80 15.83 3.77 1.94
CA ARG A 80 16.11 5.12 1.40
C ARG A 80 14.84 5.96 1.29
N ASN A 81 15.05 7.25 1.04
CA ASN A 81 13.99 8.13 0.56
C ASN A 81 13.50 7.67 -0.83
N VAL A 82 12.19 7.49 -0.95
CA VAL A 82 11.48 7.13 -2.17
C VAL A 82 10.35 8.12 -2.38
N ASP A 83 10.22 8.63 -3.60
CA ASP A 83 9.12 9.50 -4.00
C ASP A 83 7.91 8.65 -4.38
N PHE A 84 6.78 8.91 -3.73
CA PHE A 84 5.52 8.24 -3.95
C PHE A 84 4.54 9.15 -4.67
N GLN A 85 3.93 8.63 -5.73
CA GLN A 85 2.89 9.31 -6.49
C GLN A 85 1.59 8.51 -6.41
N LEU A 86 0.47 9.21 -6.44
CA LEU A 86 -0.83 8.57 -6.48
C LEU A 86 -1.06 8.01 -7.89
N ALA A 87 -1.34 6.72 -8.00
CA ALA A 87 -1.66 6.07 -9.26
C ALA A 87 -2.94 5.25 -9.12
N THR A 88 -3.66 5.11 -10.23
CA THR A 88 -4.82 4.23 -10.32
C THR A 88 -4.34 2.84 -10.74
N LEU A 89 -4.58 1.85 -9.89
CA LEU A 89 -4.26 0.45 -10.15
C LEU A 89 -5.25 -0.17 -11.14
N SER A 90 -4.93 -1.36 -11.64
CA SER A 90 -5.76 -2.08 -12.61
C SER A 90 -7.16 -2.44 -12.11
N ASP A 91 -7.36 -2.49 -10.78
CA ASP A 91 -8.66 -2.72 -10.14
C ASP A 91 -9.47 -1.44 -9.90
N GLY A 92 -8.96 -0.29 -10.36
CA GLY A 92 -9.57 1.03 -10.19
C GLY A 92 -9.30 1.69 -8.83
N GLN A 93 -8.58 1.03 -7.91
CA GLN A 93 -8.21 1.63 -6.64
C GLN A 93 -7.04 2.61 -6.81
N GLN A 94 -7.06 3.69 -6.03
CA GLN A 94 -5.92 4.59 -5.94
C GLN A 94 -4.96 4.09 -4.88
N ALA A 95 -3.67 4.03 -5.23
CA ALA A 95 -2.61 3.66 -4.31
C ALA A 95 -1.36 4.49 -4.56
N LEU A 96 -0.55 4.66 -3.52
CA LEU A 96 0.78 5.25 -3.65
C LEU A 96 1.73 4.25 -4.32
N GLN A 97 2.34 4.67 -5.42
CA GLN A 97 3.39 3.93 -6.13
C GLN A 97 4.72 4.67 -5.93
N GLY A 98 5.72 3.95 -5.43
CA GLY A 98 7.04 4.49 -5.14
C GLY A 98 7.98 4.38 -6.33
N CYS A 99 8.76 5.41 -6.60
CA CYS A 99 9.73 5.47 -7.69
C CYS A 99 10.94 4.55 -7.44
N LEU A 100 11.00 3.43 -8.17
CA LEU A 100 12.13 2.51 -8.19
C LEU A 100 13.00 2.77 -9.42
N ARG A 101 14.32 2.57 -9.28
CA ARG A 101 15.26 2.68 -10.39
C ARG A 101 15.33 1.36 -11.14
N LEU A 102 15.55 1.42 -12.46
CA LEU A 102 15.71 0.23 -13.29
C LEU A 102 16.82 -0.71 -12.76
N GLN A 103 17.94 -0.12 -12.31
CA GLN A 103 19.07 -0.86 -11.79
C GLN A 103 18.71 -1.68 -10.53
N GLU A 104 17.83 -1.17 -9.66
CA GLU A 104 17.40 -1.89 -8.46
C GLU A 104 16.68 -3.20 -8.81
N LEU A 105 15.91 -3.22 -9.92
CA LEU A 105 15.30 -4.45 -10.41
C LEU A 105 16.32 -5.39 -11.07
N LYS A 106 17.23 -4.86 -11.90
CA LYS A 106 18.29 -5.65 -12.55
C LYS A 106 19.19 -6.36 -11.53
N ASP A 107 19.63 -5.63 -10.50
CA ASP A 107 20.50 -6.17 -9.45
C ASP A 107 19.82 -7.26 -8.62
N ASN A 108 18.48 -7.24 -8.59
CA ASN A 108 17.64 -8.26 -7.95
C ASN A 108 17.15 -9.33 -8.92
N GLY A 109 17.79 -9.44 -10.09
CA GLY A 109 17.59 -10.54 -11.04
C GLY A 109 16.32 -10.42 -11.87
N VAL A 110 15.66 -9.27 -11.93
CA VAL A 110 14.53 -9.07 -12.84
C VAL A 110 15.04 -8.94 -14.27
N LYS A 111 14.43 -9.69 -15.20
CA LYS A 111 14.72 -9.67 -16.64
C LYS A 111 14.11 -8.42 -17.28
N THR A 112 14.70 -7.26 -17.02
CA THR A 112 14.19 -5.97 -17.52
C THR A 112 14.25 -5.84 -19.05
N ASP A 113 15.13 -6.58 -19.71
CA ASP A 113 15.32 -6.52 -21.17
C ASP A 113 14.10 -7.04 -21.95
N LEU A 114 13.20 -7.76 -21.28
CA LEU A 114 11.90 -8.18 -21.84
C LEU A 114 10.91 -7.00 -21.95
N PHE A 115 11.19 -5.88 -21.30
CA PHE A 115 10.29 -4.74 -21.14
C PHE A 115 11.02 -3.43 -21.50
N PRO A 116 11.14 -3.09 -22.79
CA PRO A 116 11.90 -1.91 -23.24
C PRO A 116 11.31 -0.58 -22.76
N THR A 117 10.01 -0.54 -22.44
CA THR A 117 9.30 0.65 -21.93
C THR A 117 9.19 0.67 -20.40
N LEU A 118 9.99 -0.14 -19.70
CA LEU A 118 9.94 -0.28 -18.24
C LEU A 118 10.43 0.98 -17.52
N GLU A 119 11.39 1.69 -18.09
CA GLU A 119 11.88 2.96 -17.56
C GLU A 119 11.10 4.12 -18.15
N SER A 120 10.44 4.90 -17.30
CA SER A 120 9.77 6.13 -17.71
C SER A 120 10.77 7.25 -17.98
N GLU A 121 10.36 8.29 -18.70
CA GLU A 121 11.18 9.49 -18.96
C GLU A 121 11.68 10.19 -17.68
N LYS A 122 11.03 9.93 -16.54
CA LYS A 122 11.39 10.49 -15.23
C LYS A 122 12.38 9.61 -14.44
N GLY A 123 12.88 8.52 -15.03
CA GLY A 123 13.83 7.60 -14.39
C GLY A 123 13.20 6.67 -13.33
N CYS A 124 11.86 6.63 -13.27
CA CYS A 124 11.12 5.69 -12.43
C CYS A 124 10.67 4.49 -13.26
N VAL A 125 10.68 3.31 -12.65
CA VAL A 125 10.15 2.10 -13.28
C VAL A 125 8.63 2.09 -13.23
N ASP A 126 8.01 1.86 -14.39
CA ASP A 126 6.59 1.58 -14.50
C ASP A 126 6.36 0.07 -14.38
N LEU A 127 5.99 -0.40 -13.18
CA LEU A 127 5.73 -1.83 -12.94
C LEU A 127 4.51 -2.37 -13.68
N SER A 128 3.62 -1.51 -14.20
CA SER A 128 2.41 -1.95 -14.90
C SER A 128 2.71 -2.68 -16.21
N VAL A 129 3.89 -2.45 -16.81
CA VAL A 129 4.32 -3.12 -18.03
C VAL A 129 4.71 -4.59 -17.81
N ILE A 130 4.97 -4.99 -16.55
CA ILE A 130 5.32 -6.37 -16.18
C ILE A 130 4.03 -7.08 -15.74
N PRO A 131 3.49 -8.03 -16.54
CA PRO A 131 2.22 -8.67 -16.21
C PRO A 131 2.27 -9.39 -14.85
N GLY A 132 1.36 -9.05 -13.94
CA GLY A 132 1.30 -9.65 -12.60
C GLY A 132 2.34 -9.13 -11.61
N ALA A 133 3.16 -8.13 -11.99
CA ALA A 133 3.92 -7.36 -11.02
C ALA A 133 2.99 -6.46 -10.19
N SER A 134 3.37 -6.22 -8.94
CA SER A 134 2.63 -5.30 -8.08
C SER A 134 3.53 -4.64 -7.06
N GLN A 135 3.08 -3.49 -6.58
CA GLN A 135 3.74 -2.70 -5.56
C GLN A 135 2.75 -2.39 -4.44
N ARG A 136 3.18 -2.57 -3.19
CA ARG A 136 2.40 -2.24 -2.00
C ARG A 136 3.24 -1.42 -1.04
N PHE A 137 2.80 -0.20 -0.77
CA PHE A 137 3.37 0.61 0.29
C PHE A 137 2.65 0.35 1.61
N ASP A 138 3.41 -0.11 2.61
CA ASP A 138 2.96 -0.24 3.99
C ASP A 138 3.43 0.99 4.78
N PHE A 139 2.55 1.99 4.89
CA PHE A 139 2.89 3.24 5.56
C PHE A 139 3.20 3.04 7.05
N GLN A 140 2.50 2.14 7.73
CA GLN A 140 2.72 1.89 9.17
C GLN A 140 4.10 1.30 9.43
N GLN A 141 4.56 0.41 8.55
CA GLN A 141 5.88 -0.21 8.66
C GLN A 141 6.99 0.55 7.92
N GLN A 142 6.65 1.65 7.23
CA GLN A 142 7.55 2.36 6.32
C GLN A 142 8.26 1.38 5.36
N ALA A 143 7.50 0.44 4.80
CA ALA A 143 8.04 -0.64 3.99
C ALA A 143 7.38 -0.68 2.61
N LEU A 144 8.20 -0.70 1.58
CA LEU A 144 7.79 -0.84 0.19
C LEU A 144 7.99 -2.28 -0.27
N SER A 145 6.89 -3.00 -0.50
CA SER A 145 6.93 -4.39 -1.01
C SER A 145 6.66 -4.42 -2.51
N VAL A 146 7.55 -5.06 -3.26
CA VAL A 146 7.45 -5.26 -4.70
C VAL A 146 7.39 -6.76 -4.97
N SER A 147 6.37 -7.19 -5.71
CA SER A 147 6.19 -8.57 -6.12
C SER A 147 6.36 -8.67 -7.63
N ILE A 148 7.32 -9.48 -8.08
CA ILE A 148 7.60 -9.75 -9.49
C ILE A 148 7.41 -11.25 -9.75
N PRO A 149 6.62 -11.66 -10.76
CA PRO A 149 6.44 -13.07 -11.08
C PRO A 149 7.75 -13.77 -11.43
N GLN A 150 7.91 -15.01 -10.96
CA GLN A 150 9.14 -15.80 -11.11
C GLN A 150 9.55 -16.01 -12.58
N LEU A 151 8.59 -15.98 -13.52
CA LEU A 151 8.84 -16.05 -14.97
C LEU A 151 9.84 -14.96 -15.43
N TYR A 152 9.73 -13.77 -14.83
CA TYR A 152 10.53 -12.59 -15.14
C TYR A 152 11.75 -12.43 -14.22
N ILE A 153 12.02 -13.42 -13.37
CA ILE A 153 13.24 -13.48 -12.56
C ILE A 153 14.26 -14.40 -13.26
N ALA A 154 15.52 -13.99 -13.28
CA ALA A 154 16.64 -14.78 -13.74
C ALA A 154 16.76 -16.04 -12.88
N ASN A 155 16.73 -17.19 -13.53
CA ASN A 155 16.79 -18.47 -12.85
C ASN A 155 18.25 -18.83 -12.59
N ASN A 156 18.79 -18.30 -11.49
CA ASN A 156 20.15 -18.59 -11.09
C ASN A 156 20.17 -19.90 -10.29
N ALA A 157 21.06 -20.84 -10.65
CA ALA A 157 21.28 -22.03 -9.85
C ALA A 157 21.72 -21.64 -8.43
N ARG A 158 21.37 -22.46 -7.42
CA ARG A 158 21.77 -22.17 -6.04
C ARG A 158 23.30 -22.10 -5.95
N GLY A 159 23.83 -20.95 -5.51
CA GLY A 159 25.28 -20.70 -5.44
C GLY A 159 25.89 -20.09 -6.71
N TYR A 160 25.08 -19.80 -7.74
CA TYR A 160 25.54 -19.11 -8.94
C TYR A 160 25.88 -17.64 -8.64
N VAL A 161 27.07 -17.21 -9.07
CA VAL A 161 27.53 -15.82 -9.02
C VAL A 161 27.66 -15.33 -10.46
N PRO A 162 26.93 -14.27 -10.86
CA PRO A 162 27.02 -13.71 -12.20
C PRO A 162 28.46 -13.29 -12.54
N PRO A 163 28.95 -13.50 -13.78
CA PRO A 163 30.30 -13.10 -14.20
C PRO A 163 30.61 -11.63 -13.98
N GLU A 164 29.59 -10.76 -14.04
CA GLU A 164 29.72 -9.32 -13.83
C GLU A 164 30.12 -8.97 -12.38
N LYS A 165 29.92 -9.89 -11.44
CA LYS A 165 30.34 -9.76 -10.04
C LYS A 165 31.71 -10.37 -9.76
N TRP A 166 32.36 -10.99 -10.74
CA TRP A 166 33.66 -11.60 -10.54
C TRP A 166 34.75 -10.52 -10.50
N GLN A 167 35.67 -10.65 -9.55
CA GLN A 167 36.86 -9.81 -9.47
C GLN A 167 38.06 -10.64 -9.93
N GLU A 168 38.80 -10.12 -10.90
CA GLU A 168 40.04 -10.75 -11.40
C GLU A 168 41.19 -10.73 -10.36
N GLY A 169 40.95 -10.14 -9.19
CA GLY A 169 41.95 -9.95 -8.15
C GLY A 169 42.95 -8.84 -8.50
N ILE A 170 44.13 -8.93 -7.89
CA ILE A 170 45.24 -8.02 -8.13
C ILE A 170 46.47 -8.82 -8.56
N THR A 171 47.32 -8.24 -9.41
CA THR A 171 48.59 -8.87 -9.79
C THR A 171 49.50 -9.00 -8.57
N ALA A 172 49.91 -10.23 -8.24
CA ALA A 172 50.75 -10.51 -7.07
C ALA A 172 51.84 -11.55 -7.37
N LEU A 173 53.01 -11.40 -6.74
CA LEU A 173 54.08 -12.39 -6.69
C LEU A 173 54.05 -13.08 -5.31
N MET A 174 54.03 -14.42 -5.29
CA MET A 174 54.03 -15.21 -4.05
C MET A 174 55.28 -16.11 -3.98
N LEU A 175 55.97 -16.12 -2.84
CA LEU A 175 57.12 -16.97 -2.53
C LEU A 175 56.85 -17.69 -1.20
N ASN A 176 56.98 -19.01 -1.16
CA ASN A 176 56.81 -19.83 0.03
C ASN A 176 58.03 -20.74 0.22
N TYR A 177 58.58 -20.82 1.44
CA TYR A 177 59.64 -21.76 1.80
C TYR A 177 59.17 -22.62 2.98
N SER A 178 59.35 -23.94 2.85
CA SER A 178 58.99 -24.94 3.86
C SER A 178 60.13 -25.18 4.85
#